data_AF-I6AQP8-F1
#
_entry.id   AF-I6AQP8-F1
#
_cell.length_a   1.000
_cell.length_b   1.000
_cell.length_c   1.000
_cell.angle_alpha   90.00
_cell.angle_beta   90.00
_cell.angle_gamma   90.00
#
_symmetry.space_group_name_H-M   'P 1'
#
loop_
_entity.id
_entity.type
_entity.pdbx_description
1 polymer ?
#
loop_
_entity_poly.entity_id
_entity_poly.type
_entity_poly.pdbx_seq_one_letter_code
_entity_poly.pdbx_strand_id
1 'polypeptide(L)'
;MTSSNLTTSPSPVVTAPAPAAPAAAEKSRGGRSVTPTAPVVVAALVSLVREAPELCHEEISARLEREYGVRLPKAAMARLLQRHGLRIEGVPGGSGRLAEMEAALLEGREVSKGYLVRLLATNPALKERERETGGPGERVCVAHVPVMKAGMRSRVWVHAHVAVDTYGGMAVAELYREATTDAAVDFLHERVLPFYRGEGVTLACVETSRSHVYSGDRREHFSGVYPQCLRVLGIRHEVRGRAEATMNGYMEKFGKALTGGFVEPLRQRRGRQARGYGLSLPAEALARLRGELAEWLRHYNEEMPQEDYRNAGLTPRAFWQKAGKHSPLDAGILR
;
A
#
# COMPACT_ATOMS: atom_id res chain seq x y z
N MET A 1 -17.39 55.58 -55.23
CA MET A 1 -16.76 55.51 -56.56
C MET A 1 -15.49 54.69 -56.43
N THR A 2 -15.30 53.75 -57.35
CA THR A 2 -14.08 52.94 -57.67
C THR A 2 -13.53 52.02 -56.56
N SER A 3 -13.77 50.70 -56.61
CA SER A 3 -13.14 49.66 -57.47
C SER A 3 -11.64 49.54 -57.16
N SER A 4 -11.13 48.48 -56.51
CA SER A 4 -10.92 47.08 -56.96
C SER A 4 -9.41 46.83 -56.97
N ASN A 5 -8.93 45.80 -56.28
CA ASN A 5 -8.21 44.69 -56.91
C ASN A 5 -7.70 43.66 -55.89
N LEU A 6 -8.02 42.42 -56.19
CA LEU A 6 -7.46 41.20 -55.63
C LEU A 6 -5.95 41.12 -55.92
N THR A 7 -5.18 40.36 -55.13
CA THR A 7 -4.86 38.93 -55.40
C THR A 7 -3.57 38.52 -54.64
N THR A 8 -3.59 37.27 -54.17
CA THR A 8 -2.44 36.35 -54.00
C THR A 8 -1.61 36.41 -52.72
N SER A 9 -1.86 35.41 -51.86
CA SER A 9 -0.92 34.89 -50.86
C SER A 9 0.17 34.02 -51.51
N PRO A 10 1.38 33.99 -50.94
CA PRO A 10 2.17 32.76 -50.92
C PRO A 10 2.55 32.32 -49.49
N SER A 11 2.64 30.99 -49.35
CA SER A 11 2.86 30.15 -48.17
C SER A 11 4.11 30.47 -47.32
N PRO A 12 4.15 30.03 -46.04
CA PRO A 12 5.16 30.44 -45.06
C PRO A 12 6.47 29.65 -45.20
N VAL A 13 7.58 30.37 -45.09
CA VAL A 13 8.95 29.83 -44.97
C VAL A 13 9.28 29.65 -43.48
N VAL A 14 9.69 28.44 -43.11
CA VAL A 14 10.13 28.05 -41.77
C VAL A 14 11.58 28.51 -41.55
N THR A 15 11.82 29.34 -40.54
CA THR A 15 13.15 29.82 -40.12
C THR A 15 13.60 29.10 -38.84
N ALA A 16 14.77 28.46 -38.88
CA ALA A 16 15.45 27.87 -37.73
C ALA A 16 16.26 28.95 -36.95
N PRO A 17 16.29 28.93 -35.60
CA PRO A 17 17.21 29.76 -34.83
C PRO A 17 18.54 29.03 -34.47
N ALA A 18 19.57 29.87 -34.34
CA ALA A 18 21.02 29.66 -34.30
C ALA A 18 21.59 28.95 -33.03
N PRO A 19 22.86 28.49 -33.05
CA PRO A 19 23.46 27.71 -31.97
C PRO A 19 23.98 28.58 -30.79
N ALA A 20 23.85 28.06 -29.57
CA ALA A 20 24.36 28.68 -28.35
C ALA A 20 25.79 28.23 -28.01
N ALA A 21 26.58 29.20 -27.51
CA ALA A 21 28.00 29.15 -27.13
C ALA A 21 28.33 28.22 -25.93
N PRO A 22 29.62 27.83 -25.71
CA PRO A 22 29.99 26.79 -24.77
C PRO A 22 30.06 27.30 -23.32
N ALA A 23 29.54 26.51 -22.38
CA ALA A 23 29.58 26.79 -20.95
C ALA A 23 30.73 26.03 -20.25
N ALA A 24 31.52 26.83 -19.53
CA ALA A 24 32.47 26.59 -18.43
C ALA A 24 32.77 25.15 -17.95
N ALA A 25 34.08 24.90 -17.83
CA ALA A 25 34.70 23.75 -17.21
C ALA A 25 34.33 23.56 -15.72
N GLU A 26 33.91 22.34 -15.38
CA GLU A 26 33.64 21.92 -14.00
C GLU A 26 34.84 21.13 -13.44
N LYS A 27 35.31 21.54 -12.26
CA LYS A 27 36.50 21.03 -11.57
C LYS A 27 36.33 19.56 -11.17
N SER A 28 37.23 18.69 -11.64
CA SER A 28 37.27 17.29 -11.21
C SER A 28 37.83 17.16 -9.79
N ARG A 29 37.04 16.55 -8.90
CA ARG A 29 37.50 16.07 -7.60
C ARG A 29 38.31 14.80 -7.80
N GLY A 30 39.46 14.74 -7.15
CA GLY A 30 40.42 13.63 -7.21
C GLY A 30 39.76 12.28 -6.95
N GLY A 31 39.73 11.45 -7.99
CA GLY A 31 39.47 10.02 -7.93
C GLY A 31 40.54 9.33 -8.77
N ARG A 32 41.19 8.32 -8.17
CA ARG A 32 42.12 7.36 -8.79
C ARG A 32 41.83 7.21 -10.29
N SER A 33 42.83 7.42 -11.15
CA SER A 33 42.69 7.20 -12.59
C SER A 33 42.12 5.81 -12.82
N VAL A 34 40.84 5.71 -13.18
CA VAL A 34 40.26 4.46 -13.65
C VAL A 34 40.83 4.29 -15.04
N THR A 35 41.93 3.54 -15.16
CA THR A 35 42.40 3.08 -16.45
C THR A 35 41.20 2.41 -17.12
N PRO A 36 40.76 2.85 -18.32
CA PRO A 36 39.65 2.22 -19.00
C PRO A 36 39.94 0.72 -19.12
N THR A 37 38.99 -0.12 -18.69
CA THR A 37 39.11 -1.57 -18.89
C THR A 37 39.32 -1.82 -20.37
N ALA A 38 40.37 -2.57 -20.72
CA ALA A 38 40.76 -2.78 -22.11
C ALA A 38 39.56 -3.32 -22.92
N PRO A 39 39.29 -2.78 -24.14
CA PRO A 39 38.13 -3.18 -24.93
C PRO A 39 38.03 -4.70 -25.16
N VAL A 40 39.18 -5.38 -25.27
CA VAL A 40 39.25 -6.85 -25.39
C VAL A 40 38.66 -7.57 -24.17
N VAL A 41 38.90 -7.06 -22.96
CA VAL A 41 38.35 -7.63 -21.71
C VAL A 41 36.85 -7.35 -21.60
N VAL A 42 36.40 -6.19 -22.07
CA VAL A 42 34.96 -5.86 -22.11
C VAL A 42 34.23 -6.75 -23.11
N ALA A 43 34.80 -6.96 -24.29
CA ALA A 43 34.25 -7.87 -25.29
C ALA A 43 34.19 -9.31 -24.77
N ALA A 44 35.26 -9.78 -24.13
CA ALA A 44 35.30 -11.11 -23.51
C ALA A 44 34.25 -11.27 -22.41
N LEU A 45 34.08 -10.27 -21.53
CA LEU A 45 33.04 -10.23 -20.50
C LEU A 45 31.63 -10.31 -21.12
N VAL A 46 31.38 -9.56 -22.19
CA VAL A 46 30.09 -9.54 -22.90
C VAL A 46 29.80 -10.87 -23.59
N SER A 47 30.79 -11.47 -24.27
CA SER A 47 30.64 -12.78 -24.91
C SER A 47 30.42 -13.89 -23.88
N LEU A 48 31.20 -13.90 -22.80
CA LEU A 48 31.11 -14.92 -21.75
C LEU A 48 29.72 -14.95 -21.10
N VAL A 49 29.13 -13.77 -20.83
CA VAL A 49 27.78 -13.66 -20.24
C VAL A 49 26.68 -14.01 -21.25
N ARG A 50 26.94 -13.90 -22.56
CA ARG A 50 25.99 -14.32 -23.61
C ARG A 50 26.02 -15.83 -23.86
N GLU A 51 27.20 -16.43 -23.80
CA GLU A 51 27.42 -17.84 -24.09
C GLU A 51 27.12 -18.75 -22.90
N ALA A 52 27.31 -18.25 -21.68
CA ALA A 52 27.12 -18.99 -20.43
C ALA A 52 26.46 -18.09 -19.35
N PRO A 53 25.14 -17.79 -19.49
CA PRO A 53 24.42 -16.89 -18.58
C PRO A 53 24.32 -17.38 -17.13
N GLU A 54 24.58 -18.67 -16.89
CA GLU A 54 24.53 -19.33 -15.58
C GLU A 54 25.75 -19.07 -14.68
N LEU A 55 26.84 -18.51 -15.23
CA LEU A 55 28.08 -18.29 -14.48
C LEU A 55 27.94 -17.21 -13.41
N CYS A 56 28.40 -17.51 -12.20
CA CYS A 56 28.41 -16.52 -11.12
C CYS A 56 29.57 -15.53 -11.27
N HIS A 57 29.52 -14.43 -10.51
CA HIS A 57 30.50 -13.36 -10.64
C HIS A 57 31.94 -13.78 -10.25
N GLU A 58 32.10 -14.70 -9.31
CA GLU A 58 33.41 -15.26 -8.96
C GLU A 58 33.99 -16.07 -10.11
N GLU A 59 33.18 -16.87 -10.80
CA GLU A 59 33.61 -17.68 -11.94
C GLU A 59 33.99 -16.83 -13.15
N ILE A 60 33.18 -15.80 -13.45
CA ILE A 60 33.48 -14.81 -14.48
C ILE A 60 34.78 -14.07 -14.14
N SER A 61 34.95 -13.62 -12.89
CA SER A 61 36.17 -12.94 -12.47
C SER A 61 37.40 -13.84 -12.55
N ALA A 62 37.30 -15.10 -12.11
CA ALA A 62 38.40 -16.06 -12.15
C ALA A 62 38.80 -16.41 -13.59
N ARG A 63 37.84 -16.44 -14.50
CA ARG A 63 38.09 -16.70 -15.93
C ARG A 63 38.75 -15.51 -16.61
N LEU A 64 38.28 -14.28 -16.36
CA LEU A 64 38.93 -13.07 -16.87
C LEU A 64 40.34 -12.87 -16.29
N GLU A 65 40.55 -13.23 -15.03
CA GLU A 65 41.88 -13.21 -14.41
C GLU A 65 42.81 -14.26 -15.03
N ARG A 66 42.32 -15.46 -15.33
CA ARG A 66 43.10 -16.51 -15.99
C ARG A 66 43.45 -16.19 -17.44
N GLU A 67 42.50 -15.68 -18.21
CA GLU A 67 42.65 -15.49 -19.67
C GLU A 67 43.28 -14.14 -20.02
N TYR A 68 43.02 -13.10 -19.21
CA TYR A 68 43.45 -11.72 -19.50
C TYR A 68 44.30 -11.08 -18.40
N GLY A 69 44.54 -11.77 -17.28
CA GLY A 69 45.32 -11.23 -16.15
C GLY A 69 44.63 -10.08 -15.42
N VAL A 70 43.32 -9.87 -15.65
CA VAL A 70 42.57 -8.74 -15.09
C VAL A 70 41.51 -9.23 -14.10
N ARG A 71 41.65 -8.81 -12.85
CA ARG A 71 40.61 -9.00 -11.83
C ARG A 71 39.67 -7.80 -11.80
N LEU A 72 38.43 -7.99 -12.25
CA LEU A 72 37.41 -6.94 -12.22
C LEU A 72 36.59 -7.00 -10.94
N PRO A 73 36.47 -5.91 -10.17
CA PRO A 73 35.57 -5.88 -9.03
C PRO A 73 34.12 -6.00 -9.49
N LYS A 74 33.27 -6.64 -8.69
CA LYS A 74 31.84 -6.90 -8.98
C LYS A 74 31.10 -5.66 -9.51
N ALA A 75 31.32 -4.50 -8.90
CA ALA A 75 30.70 -3.24 -9.31
C ALA A 75 31.18 -2.72 -10.67
N ALA A 76 32.40 -3.05 -11.11
CA ALA A 76 32.88 -2.71 -12.44
C ALA A 76 32.24 -3.62 -13.51
N MET A 77 32.18 -4.94 -13.26
CA MET A 77 31.53 -5.89 -14.18
C MET A 77 30.05 -5.55 -14.41
N ALA A 78 29.32 -5.26 -13.33
CA ALA A 78 27.91 -4.87 -13.42
C ALA A 78 27.70 -3.59 -14.24
N ARG A 79 28.54 -2.56 -14.05
CA ARG A 79 28.49 -1.30 -14.82
C ARG A 79 28.82 -1.51 -16.30
N LEU A 80 29.80 -2.35 -16.60
CA LEU A 80 30.21 -2.66 -17.98
C LEU A 80 29.09 -3.42 -18.70
N LEU A 81 28.56 -4.49 -18.11
CA LEU A 81 27.46 -5.25 -18.71
C LEU A 81 26.20 -4.41 -18.92
N GLN A 82 25.86 -3.53 -17.97
CA GLN A 82 24.73 -2.61 -18.12
C GLN A 82 24.88 -1.66 -19.31
N ARG A 83 26.10 -1.16 -19.58
CA ARG A 83 26.38 -0.32 -20.76
C ARG A 83 26.20 -1.07 -22.08
N HIS A 84 26.29 -2.39 -22.06
CA HIS A 84 26.09 -3.27 -23.20
C HIS A 84 24.72 -3.97 -23.21
N GLY A 85 23.78 -3.51 -22.36
CA GLY A 85 22.40 -4.04 -22.31
C GLY A 85 22.27 -5.44 -21.70
N LEU A 86 23.30 -5.93 -21.00
CA LEU A 86 23.34 -7.26 -20.40
C LEU A 86 23.25 -7.20 -18.87
N ARG A 87 22.73 -8.28 -18.27
CA ARG A 87 22.74 -8.54 -16.83
C ARG A 87 23.17 -9.98 -16.61
N ILE A 88 23.96 -10.25 -15.57
CA ILE A 88 24.31 -11.61 -15.16
C ILE A 88 23.06 -12.22 -14.51
N GLU A 89 22.51 -13.29 -15.07
CA GLU A 89 21.50 -14.10 -14.40
C GLU A 89 22.17 -14.96 -13.31
N GLY A 90 21.51 -15.17 -12.17
CA GLY A 90 22.12 -15.88 -11.02
C GLY A 90 22.95 -15.01 -10.07
N VAL A 91 23.31 -13.78 -10.46
CA VAL A 91 23.37 -12.70 -9.45
C VAL A 91 21.91 -12.40 -9.16
N PRO A 92 21.43 -12.51 -7.91
CA PRO A 92 20.12 -12.00 -7.64
C PRO A 92 20.17 -10.51 -7.99
N GLY A 93 19.53 -10.14 -9.10
CA GLY A 93 19.26 -8.76 -9.39
C GLY A 93 18.46 -8.15 -8.25
N GLY A 94 17.97 -6.93 -8.44
CA GLY A 94 16.96 -6.39 -7.54
C GLY A 94 15.81 -7.39 -7.26
N SER A 95 15.51 -8.31 -8.19
CA SER A 95 14.47 -9.34 -8.07
C SER A 95 14.87 -10.57 -7.23
N GLY A 96 16.00 -11.25 -7.50
CA GLY A 96 16.33 -12.50 -6.80
C GLY A 96 16.64 -12.29 -5.31
N ARG A 97 17.30 -11.18 -4.97
CA ARG A 97 17.68 -10.88 -3.57
C ARG A 97 16.45 -10.43 -2.81
N LEU A 98 15.51 -9.81 -3.51
CA LEU A 98 14.22 -9.46 -2.94
C LEU A 98 13.41 -10.73 -2.63
N ALA A 99 13.39 -11.73 -3.52
CA ALA A 99 12.74 -13.01 -3.23
C ALA A 99 13.38 -13.74 -2.03
N GLU A 100 14.71 -13.75 -1.91
CA GLU A 100 15.40 -14.30 -0.73
C GLU A 100 15.04 -13.56 0.56
N MET A 101 15.00 -12.23 0.51
CA MET A 101 14.62 -11.41 1.67
C MET A 101 13.13 -11.57 2.01
N GLU A 102 12.29 -11.80 1.01
CA GLU A 102 10.87 -12.11 1.21
C GLU A 102 10.70 -13.44 1.94
N ALA A 103 11.36 -14.49 1.47
CA ALA A 103 11.37 -15.80 2.14
C ALA A 103 11.90 -15.69 3.57
N ALA A 104 13.00 -14.94 3.77
CA ALA A 104 13.55 -14.69 5.09
C ALA A 104 12.54 -13.98 6.02
N LEU A 105 11.84 -12.96 5.52
CA LEU A 105 10.82 -12.24 6.28
C LEU A 105 9.65 -13.17 6.66
N LEU A 106 9.20 -14.02 5.74
CA LEU A 106 8.11 -14.98 5.99
C LEU A 106 8.51 -16.09 6.99
N GLU A 107 9.78 -16.44 7.06
CA GLU A 107 10.36 -17.33 8.09
C GLU A 107 10.60 -16.62 9.44
N GLY A 108 10.24 -15.34 9.56
CA GLY A 108 10.42 -14.55 10.78
C GLY A 108 11.84 -14.03 11.01
N ARG A 109 12.72 -14.09 10.00
CA ARG A 109 14.07 -13.52 10.08
C ARG A 109 14.03 -12.02 9.84
N GLU A 110 14.89 -11.28 10.56
CA GLU A 110 15.00 -9.84 10.36
C GLU A 110 15.57 -9.49 8.98
N VAL A 111 14.94 -8.54 8.31
CA VAL A 111 15.39 -7.95 7.05
C VAL A 111 15.74 -6.48 7.25
N SER A 112 16.72 -5.99 6.49
CA SER A 112 17.11 -4.58 6.60
C SER A 112 15.96 -3.66 6.22
N LYS A 113 15.87 -2.48 6.86
CA LYS A 113 14.81 -1.48 6.56
C LYS A 113 14.71 -1.15 5.07
N GLY A 114 15.84 -1.10 4.37
CA GLY A 114 15.87 -0.83 2.92
C GLY A 114 15.24 -1.95 2.09
N TYR A 115 15.43 -3.21 2.48
CA TYR A 115 14.76 -4.35 1.84
C TYR A 115 13.29 -4.42 2.23
N LEU A 116 12.94 -4.19 3.49
CA LEU A 116 11.55 -4.17 3.95
C LEU A 116 10.71 -3.16 3.13
N VAL A 117 11.21 -1.95 2.92
CA VAL A 117 10.50 -0.93 2.12
C VAL A 117 10.26 -1.41 0.68
N ARG A 118 11.24 -2.05 0.06
CA ARG A 118 11.11 -2.59 -1.30
C ARG A 118 10.15 -3.76 -1.35
N LEU A 119 10.24 -4.66 -0.38
CA LEU A 119 9.36 -5.82 -0.23
C LEU A 119 7.91 -5.40 -0.12
N LEU A 120 7.59 -4.48 0.78
CA LEU A 120 6.21 -3.99 0.97
C LEU A 120 5.68 -3.21 -0.25
N ALA A 121 6.57 -2.65 -1.07
CA ALA A 121 6.19 -1.99 -2.32
C ALA A 121 5.91 -3.00 -3.45
N THR A 122 6.68 -4.09 -3.50
CA THR A 122 6.56 -5.14 -4.53
C THR A 122 5.47 -6.15 -4.21
N ASN A 123 5.38 -6.57 -2.94
CA ASN A 123 4.35 -7.46 -2.44
C ASN A 123 3.58 -6.80 -1.28
N PRO A 124 2.47 -6.09 -1.57
CA PRO A 124 1.62 -5.50 -0.54
C PRO A 124 1.03 -6.52 0.44
N ALA A 125 0.88 -7.78 0.05
CA ALA A 125 0.30 -8.83 0.90
C ALA A 125 1.15 -9.10 2.15
N LEU A 126 2.45 -8.77 2.14
CA LEU A 126 3.31 -8.86 3.31
C LEU A 126 2.81 -8.01 4.48
N LYS A 127 2.09 -6.91 4.22
CA LYS A 127 1.44 -6.11 5.27
C LYS A 127 0.24 -6.82 5.91
N GLU A 128 -0.42 -7.67 5.15
CA GLU A 128 -1.57 -8.44 5.61
C GLU A 128 -1.12 -9.68 6.39
N ARG A 129 0.07 -10.22 6.05
CA ARG A 129 0.71 -11.36 6.74
C ARG A 129 1.46 -10.98 8.03
N GLU A 130 1.54 -9.70 8.38
CA GLU A 130 2.26 -9.24 9.57
C GLU A 130 1.75 -9.91 10.86
N ARG A 131 0.43 -10.14 10.94
CA ARG A 131 -0.24 -10.82 12.07
C ARG A 131 -1.39 -11.65 11.52
N GLU A 132 -1.08 -12.86 11.08
CA GLU A 132 -2.10 -13.78 10.59
C GLU A 132 -3.03 -14.25 11.70
N THR A 133 -4.28 -14.52 11.34
CA THR A 133 -5.33 -15.05 12.22
C THR A 133 -5.76 -16.42 11.74
N GLY A 134 -6.21 -17.28 12.64
CA GLY A 134 -6.75 -18.61 12.34
C GLY A 134 -8.22 -18.60 11.94
N GLY A 135 -9.00 -17.59 12.36
CA GLY A 135 -10.42 -17.52 12.02
C GLY A 135 -11.10 -16.16 12.19
N PRO A 136 -12.37 -16.07 11.73
CA PRO A 136 -13.26 -14.95 11.97
C PRO A 136 -13.27 -14.44 13.41
N GLY A 137 -13.26 -13.12 13.60
CA GLY A 137 -13.40 -12.48 14.92
C GLY A 137 -12.19 -12.62 15.84
N GLU A 138 -11.16 -13.38 15.46
CA GLU A 138 -9.94 -13.53 16.26
C GLU A 138 -9.24 -12.18 16.45
N ARG A 139 -9.21 -11.35 15.40
CA ARG A 139 -8.68 -9.99 15.43
C ARG A 139 -9.37 -9.10 14.40
N VAL A 140 -9.76 -7.92 14.85
CA VAL A 140 -10.43 -6.92 14.02
C VAL A 140 -9.70 -5.60 14.15
N CYS A 141 -9.25 -5.05 13.03
CA CYS A 141 -8.63 -3.73 13.01
C CYS A 141 -9.71 -2.64 12.97
N VAL A 142 -9.67 -1.70 13.91
CA VAL A 142 -10.62 -0.57 13.98
C VAL A 142 -9.90 0.76 13.82
N ALA A 143 -10.41 1.60 12.91
CA ALA A 143 -9.88 2.92 12.62
C ALA A 143 -10.98 3.88 12.14
N HIS A 144 -10.66 5.16 12.01
CA HIS A 144 -11.52 6.12 11.35
C HIS A 144 -10.87 6.67 10.07
N VAL A 145 -11.66 6.94 9.04
CA VAL A 145 -11.22 7.50 7.75
C VAL A 145 -12.01 8.77 7.46
N PRO A 146 -11.35 9.93 7.19
CA PRO A 146 -12.06 11.15 6.86
C PRO A 146 -12.70 11.08 5.46
N VAL A 147 -14.02 11.14 5.41
CA VAL A 147 -14.83 11.12 4.17
C VAL A 147 -15.04 12.54 3.66
N MET A 148 -15.46 13.45 4.53
CA MET A 148 -15.56 14.89 4.26
C MET A 148 -14.70 15.65 5.25
N LYS A 149 -13.98 16.66 4.73
CA LYS A 149 -13.17 17.57 5.52
C LYS A 149 -13.75 18.96 5.41
N ALA A 150 -13.73 19.71 6.50
CA ALA A 150 -14.04 21.12 6.43
C ALA A 150 -13.06 21.82 5.48
N GLY A 151 -13.60 22.75 4.70
CA GLY A 151 -12.84 23.60 3.79
C GLY A 151 -13.28 25.05 3.95
N MET A 152 -12.70 25.93 3.13
CA MET A 152 -12.94 27.37 3.22
C MET A 152 -14.43 27.78 3.08
N ARG A 153 -15.26 26.94 2.45
CA ARG A 153 -16.68 27.18 2.19
C ARG A 153 -17.64 26.27 2.95
N SER A 154 -17.15 25.31 3.75
CA SER A 154 -17.99 24.36 4.49
C SER A 154 -17.28 23.89 5.75
N ARG A 155 -17.98 23.92 6.89
CA ARG A 155 -17.46 23.44 8.19
C ARG A 155 -17.81 21.97 8.45
N VAL A 156 -18.29 21.25 7.44
CA VAL A 156 -18.75 19.86 7.58
C VAL A 156 -17.57 18.90 7.65
N TRP A 157 -17.51 18.14 8.74
CA TRP A 157 -16.69 16.95 8.88
C TRP A 157 -17.60 15.72 8.76
N VAL A 158 -17.10 14.69 8.09
CA VAL A 158 -17.71 13.35 8.11
C VAL A 158 -16.57 12.34 8.13
N HIS A 159 -16.62 11.45 9.10
CA HIS A 159 -15.65 10.37 9.29
C HIS A 159 -16.37 9.02 9.18
N ALA A 160 -15.78 8.09 8.44
CA ALA A 160 -16.18 6.70 8.49
C ALA A 160 -15.43 6.03 9.64
N HIS A 161 -16.13 5.45 10.60
CA HIS A 161 -15.54 4.47 11.52
C HIS A 161 -15.63 3.10 10.84
N VAL A 162 -14.53 2.36 10.85
CA VAL A 162 -14.35 1.14 10.07
C VAL A 162 -13.76 0.07 10.97
N ALA A 163 -14.31 -1.14 10.88
CA ALA A 163 -13.78 -2.37 11.43
C ALA A 163 -13.49 -3.34 10.28
N VAL A 164 -12.27 -3.86 10.20
CA VAL A 164 -11.87 -4.85 9.18
C VAL A 164 -11.33 -6.09 9.89
N ASP A 165 -11.99 -7.22 9.66
CA ASP A 165 -11.56 -8.53 10.14
C ASP A 165 -10.28 -8.95 9.40
N THR A 166 -9.22 -9.28 10.15
CA THR A 166 -7.91 -9.63 9.56
C THR A 166 -7.86 -11.06 9.03
N TYR A 167 -8.92 -11.85 9.18
CA TYR A 167 -9.00 -13.19 8.65
C TYR A 167 -9.29 -13.21 7.15
N GLY A 168 -10.10 -12.29 6.64
CA GLY A 168 -10.53 -12.32 5.23
C GLY A 168 -10.89 -10.98 4.64
N GLY A 169 -10.60 -9.89 5.36
CA GLY A 169 -10.94 -8.53 4.93
C GLY A 169 -12.42 -8.17 5.04
N MET A 170 -13.22 -8.93 5.81
CA MET A 170 -14.63 -8.59 6.05
C MET A 170 -14.72 -7.24 6.76
N ALA A 171 -15.49 -6.31 6.17
CA ALA A 171 -15.54 -4.94 6.64
C ALA A 171 -16.92 -4.55 7.16
N VAL A 172 -16.93 -3.79 8.26
CA VAL A 172 -18.09 -3.08 8.79
C VAL A 172 -17.71 -1.61 8.87
N ALA A 173 -18.60 -0.70 8.46
CA ALA A 173 -18.33 0.73 8.59
C ALA A 173 -19.62 1.54 8.78
N GLU A 174 -19.48 2.74 9.35
CA GLU A 174 -20.57 3.70 9.54
C GLU A 174 -20.03 5.14 9.54
N LEU A 175 -20.86 6.10 9.12
CA LEU A 175 -20.50 7.52 9.06
C LEU A 175 -20.90 8.28 10.31
N TYR A 176 -20.02 9.14 10.80
CA TYR A 176 -20.20 10.04 11.92
C TYR A 176 -19.77 11.46 11.53
N ARG A 177 -20.32 12.47 12.21
CA ARG A 177 -19.96 13.88 11.94
C ARG A 177 -18.53 14.19 12.37
N GLU A 178 -18.04 13.52 13.40
CA GLU A 178 -16.71 13.75 13.96
C GLU A 178 -16.07 12.42 14.32
N ALA A 179 -14.74 12.40 14.38
CA ALA A 179 -13.99 11.26 14.91
C ALA A 179 -13.77 11.46 16.42
N THR A 180 -14.80 11.18 17.22
CA THR A 180 -14.75 11.26 18.69
C THR A 180 -14.74 9.87 19.32
N THR A 181 -14.33 9.79 20.59
CA THR A 181 -14.42 8.56 21.37
C THR A 181 -15.86 8.05 21.47
N ASP A 182 -16.84 8.95 21.64
CA ASP A 182 -18.26 8.57 21.68
C ASP A 182 -18.72 7.93 20.36
N ALA A 183 -18.31 8.49 19.21
CA ALA A 183 -18.60 7.89 17.91
C ALA A 183 -17.93 6.51 17.75
N ALA A 184 -16.74 6.32 18.31
CA ALA A 184 -16.07 5.01 18.31
C ALA A 184 -16.81 3.98 19.18
N VAL A 185 -17.28 4.38 20.37
CA VAL A 185 -18.07 3.52 21.27
C VAL A 185 -19.42 3.19 20.63
N ASP A 186 -20.13 4.17 20.08
CA ASP A 186 -21.38 3.96 19.34
C ASP A 186 -21.16 2.98 18.17
N PHE A 187 -20.10 3.18 17.37
CA PHE A 187 -19.77 2.27 16.28
C PHE A 187 -19.53 0.83 16.76
N LEU A 188 -18.81 0.66 17.87
CA LEU A 188 -18.60 -0.65 18.47
C LEU A 188 -19.94 -1.30 18.85
N HIS A 189 -20.81 -0.58 19.56
CA HIS A 189 -22.06 -1.12 20.10
C HIS A 189 -23.17 -1.32 19.07
N GLU A 190 -23.29 -0.42 18.09
CA GLU A 190 -24.42 -0.37 17.15
C GLU A 190 -24.11 -1.05 15.82
N ARG A 191 -22.83 -1.31 15.52
CA ARG A 191 -22.41 -1.88 14.22
C ARG A 191 -21.52 -3.10 14.38
N VAL A 192 -20.42 -2.99 15.12
CA VAL A 192 -19.43 -4.08 15.20
C VAL A 192 -19.99 -5.26 16.00
N LEU A 193 -20.39 -5.06 17.25
CA LEU A 193 -20.89 -6.16 18.09
C LEU A 193 -22.16 -6.83 17.53
N PRO A 194 -23.16 -6.08 17.01
CA PRO A 194 -24.34 -6.69 16.41
C PRO A 194 -24.01 -7.52 15.18
N PHE A 195 -23.04 -7.08 14.36
CA PHE A 195 -22.57 -7.86 13.20
C PHE A 195 -22.00 -9.22 13.66
N TYR A 196 -20.99 -9.23 14.54
CA TYR A 196 -20.38 -10.49 14.98
C TYR A 196 -21.37 -11.40 15.72
N ARG A 197 -22.27 -10.83 16.54
CA ARG A 197 -23.35 -11.59 17.19
C ARG A 197 -24.31 -12.22 16.20
N GLY A 198 -24.71 -11.47 15.18
CA GLY A 198 -25.60 -11.96 14.11
C GLY A 198 -24.98 -13.10 13.30
N GLU A 199 -23.66 -13.10 13.15
CA GLU A 199 -22.90 -14.17 12.49
C GLU A 199 -22.56 -15.35 13.40
N GLY A 200 -22.87 -15.27 14.71
CA GLY A 200 -22.49 -16.30 15.68
C GLY A 200 -20.97 -16.40 15.91
N VAL A 201 -20.23 -15.33 15.65
CA VAL A 201 -18.77 -15.29 15.81
C VAL A 201 -18.39 -14.47 17.05
N THR A 202 -17.43 -14.98 17.83
CA THR A 202 -16.92 -14.26 19.01
C THR A 202 -15.82 -13.29 18.59
N LEU A 203 -15.99 -12.01 18.92
CA LEU A 203 -14.95 -11.00 18.75
C LEU A 203 -13.94 -11.08 19.90
N ALA A 204 -12.76 -11.63 19.65
CA ALA A 204 -11.75 -11.88 20.67
C ALA A 204 -10.80 -10.69 20.88
N CYS A 205 -10.41 -10.02 19.79
CA CYS A 205 -9.45 -8.92 19.83
C CYS A 205 -9.83 -7.78 18.89
N VAL A 206 -9.67 -6.56 19.38
CA VAL A 206 -9.71 -5.33 18.58
C VAL A 206 -8.32 -4.71 18.55
N GLU A 207 -7.78 -4.54 17.36
CA GLU A 207 -6.53 -3.83 17.10
C GLU A 207 -6.82 -2.39 16.64
N THR A 208 -6.20 -1.39 17.26
CA THR A 208 -6.39 0.01 16.86
C THR A 208 -5.07 0.72 16.61
N SER A 209 -5.16 1.82 15.85
CA SER A 209 -4.07 2.80 15.78
C SER A 209 -3.85 3.50 17.13
N ARG A 210 -2.83 4.36 17.18
CA ARG A 210 -2.50 5.24 18.32
C ARG A 210 -3.33 6.52 18.37
N SER A 211 -4.45 6.58 17.64
CA SER A 211 -5.34 7.74 17.68
C SER A 211 -5.99 7.85 19.06
N HIS A 212 -6.02 9.06 19.62
CA HIS A 212 -6.63 9.34 20.93
C HIS A 212 -8.11 8.93 20.99
N VAL A 213 -8.79 8.89 19.84
CA VAL A 213 -10.16 8.38 19.68
C VAL A 213 -10.33 6.95 20.21
N TYR A 214 -9.29 6.12 20.04
CA TYR A 214 -9.33 4.70 20.40
C TYR A 214 -8.39 4.35 21.54
N SER A 215 -7.22 5.00 21.64
CA SER A 215 -6.22 4.69 22.67
C SER A 215 -6.40 5.48 23.96
N GLY A 216 -7.26 6.51 23.98
CA GLY A 216 -7.33 7.49 25.06
C GLY A 216 -6.10 8.41 25.11
N ASP A 217 -6.07 9.32 26.09
CA ASP A 217 -4.90 10.15 26.39
C ASP A 217 -3.86 9.32 27.16
N ARG A 218 -2.59 9.44 26.76
CA ARG A 218 -1.46 8.78 27.43
C ARG A 218 -1.11 9.40 28.79
N ARG A 219 -1.55 10.64 29.05
CA ARG A 219 -1.34 11.33 30.33
C ARG A 219 -2.22 10.76 31.44
N GLU A 220 -3.34 10.15 31.07
CA GLU A 220 -4.22 9.43 31.98
C GLU A 220 -3.78 7.96 31.99
N HIS A 221 -2.97 7.62 32.99
CA HIS A 221 -2.56 6.25 33.24
C HIS A 221 -3.81 5.35 33.34
N PHE A 222 -4.00 4.45 32.35
CA PHE A 222 -5.02 3.39 32.30
C PHE A 222 -6.48 3.73 31.88
N SER A 223 -6.85 4.78 31.14
CA SER A 223 -8.32 4.98 30.96
C SER A 223 -8.77 5.86 29.78
N GLY A 224 -8.80 5.30 28.57
CA GLY A 224 -9.77 5.78 27.56
C GLY A 224 -11.12 5.06 27.75
N VAL A 225 -12.24 5.76 27.48
CA VAL A 225 -13.59 5.14 27.51
C VAL A 225 -13.66 3.92 26.58
N TYR A 226 -13.11 4.03 25.37
CA TYR A 226 -13.14 2.93 24.39
C TYR A 226 -12.40 1.65 24.85
N PRO A 227 -11.12 1.71 25.33
CA PRO A 227 -10.46 0.57 25.96
C PRO A 227 -11.22 -0.02 27.16
N GLN A 228 -11.89 0.83 27.95
CA GLN A 228 -12.70 0.37 29.08
C GLN A 228 -13.95 -0.41 28.61
N CYS A 229 -14.64 0.07 27.58
CA CYS A 229 -15.75 -0.66 26.96
C CYS A 229 -15.30 -2.06 26.49
N LEU A 230 -14.17 -2.15 25.77
CA LEU A 230 -13.62 -3.44 25.33
C LEU A 230 -13.32 -4.37 26.51
N ARG A 231 -12.72 -3.85 27.58
CA ARG A 231 -12.39 -4.63 28.78
C ARG A 231 -13.63 -5.21 29.45
N VAL A 232 -14.70 -4.42 29.61
CA VAL A 232 -15.97 -4.87 30.21
C VAL A 232 -16.62 -5.97 29.35
N LEU A 233 -16.47 -5.87 28.03
CA LEU A 233 -16.96 -6.86 27.07
C LEU A 233 -16.08 -8.12 26.99
N GLY A 234 -14.96 -8.19 27.72
CA GLY A 234 -14.00 -9.29 27.62
C GLY A 234 -13.21 -9.32 26.32
N ILE A 235 -13.17 -8.21 25.57
CA ILE A 235 -12.48 -8.10 24.29
C ILE A 235 -11.07 -7.55 24.54
N ARG A 236 -10.06 -8.25 24.03
CA ARG A 236 -8.67 -7.81 24.15
C ARG A 236 -8.43 -6.59 23.27
N HIS A 237 -7.90 -5.52 23.84
CA HIS A 237 -7.48 -4.34 23.08
C HIS A 237 -5.99 -4.36 22.81
N GLU A 238 -5.60 -4.32 21.54
CA GLU A 238 -4.21 -4.18 21.12
C GLU A 238 -4.00 -2.85 20.38
N VAL A 239 -3.06 -2.04 20.85
CA VAL A 239 -2.70 -0.78 20.20
C VAL A 239 -1.39 -0.96 19.45
N ARG A 240 -1.37 -0.62 18.16
CA ARG A 240 -0.16 -0.75 17.34
C ARG A 240 1.02 0.06 17.88
N GLY A 241 2.20 -0.54 17.78
CA GLY A 241 3.46 0.00 18.29
C GLY A 241 3.92 1.27 17.57
N ARG A 242 4.91 1.98 18.14
CA ARG A 242 5.50 3.17 17.49
C ARG A 242 6.36 2.83 16.28
N ALA A 243 7.00 1.67 16.30
CA ALA A 243 7.84 1.16 15.21
C ALA A 243 7.03 0.47 14.09
N GLU A 244 5.74 0.24 14.33
CA GLU A 244 4.82 -0.40 13.40
C GLU A 244 4.11 0.64 12.52
N ALA A 245 3.61 0.19 11.36
CA ALA A 245 2.70 0.99 10.55
C ALA A 245 1.45 1.39 11.37
N THR A 246 0.89 2.57 11.09
CA THR A 246 -0.28 3.09 11.84
C THR A 246 -1.51 2.20 11.71
N MET A 247 -1.65 1.51 10.58
CA MET A 247 -2.72 0.56 10.26
C MET A 247 -2.10 -0.69 9.64
N ASN A 248 -2.74 -1.84 9.81
CA ASN A 248 -2.30 -3.09 9.19
C ASN A 248 -2.66 -3.15 7.70
N GLY A 249 -2.18 -4.19 7.00
CA GLY A 249 -2.43 -4.36 5.57
C GLY A 249 -3.91 -4.41 5.19
N TYR A 250 -4.74 -5.12 5.96
CA TYR A 250 -6.18 -5.23 5.70
C TYR A 250 -6.89 -3.88 5.76
N MET A 251 -6.62 -3.09 6.80
CA MET A 251 -7.20 -1.76 6.94
C MET A 251 -6.68 -0.81 5.86
N GLU A 252 -5.40 -0.86 5.49
CA GLU A 252 -4.88 -0.05 4.39
C GLU A 252 -5.55 -0.41 3.04
N LYS A 253 -5.71 -1.71 2.75
CA LYS A 253 -6.37 -2.20 1.54
C LYS A 253 -7.83 -1.76 1.48
N PHE A 254 -8.59 -2.00 2.55
CA PHE A 254 -9.96 -1.54 2.65
C PHE A 254 -10.06 -0.01 2.55
N GLY A 255 -9.19 0.73 3.22
CA GLY A 255 -9.15 2.20 3.17
C GLY A 255 -8.95 2.73 1.75
N LYS A 256 -8.12 2.07 0.92
CA LYS A 256 -7.96 2.39 -0.50
C LYS A 256 -9.24 2.11 -1.29
N ALA A 257 -9.85 0.94 -1.08
CA ALA A 257 -11.10 0.57 -1.74
C ALA A 257 -12.24 1.53 -1.39
N LEU A 258 -12.42 1.85 -0.11
CA LEU A 258 -13.40 2.83 0.38
C LEU A 258 -13.13 4.22 -0.23
N THR A 259 -11.87 4.64 -0.29
CA THR A 259 -11.52 5.96 -0.82
C THR A 259 -11.86 6.07 -2.31
N GLY A 260 -11.40 5.13 -3.14
CA GLY A 260 -11.65 5.16 -4.59
C GLY A 260 -13.08 4.81 -4.98
N GLY A 261 -13.70 3.87 -4.26
CA GLY A 261 -15.04 3.34 -4.59
C GLY A 261 -16.20 4.17 -4.03
N PHE A 262 -16.01 4.86 -2.90
CA PHE A 262 -17.08 5.59 -2.24
C PHE A 262 -16.74 7.07 -2.04
N VAL A 263 -15.60 7.38 -1.41
CA VAL A 263 -15.28 8.75 -0.98
C VAL A 263 -15.02 9.69 -2.16
N GLU A 264 -14.22 9.28 -3.14
CA GLU A 264 -13.91 10.09 -4.31
C GLU A 264 -15.14 10.32 -5.21
N PRO A 265 -15.93 9.29 -5.58
CA PRO A 265 -17.19 9.50 -6.29
C PRO A 265 -18.15 10.42 -5.55
N LEU A 266 -18.28 10.26 -4.22
CA LEU A 266 -19.10 11.15 -3.39
C LEU A 266 -18.61 12.59 -3.47
N ARG A 267 -17.30 12.84 -3.34
CA ARG A 267 -16.70 14.18 -3.46
C ARG A 267 -16.90 14.78 -4.84
N GLN A 268 -16.80 13.98 -5.91
CA GLN A 268 -17.03 14.46 -7.27
C GLN A 268 -18.51 14.84 -7.49
N ARG A 269 -19.46 13.99 -7.07
CA ARG A 269 -20.90 14.31 -7.13
C ARG A 269 -21.21 15.57 -6.33
N ARG A 270 -20.65 15.69 -5.12
CA ARG A 270 -20.90 16.84 -4.25
C ARG A 270 -20.18 18.11 -4.65
N GLY A 271 -18.97 18.04 -5.21
CA GLY A 271 -18.26 19.19 -5.77
C GLY A 271 -19.08 19.88 -6.86
N ARG A 272 -19.81 19.09 -7.67
CA ARG A 272 -20.79 19.59 -8.65
C ARG A 272 -22.04 20.19 -7.98
N GLN A 273 -22.43 19.70 -6.80
CA GLN A 273 -23.60 20.14 -6.03
C GLN A 273 -23.30 21.18 -4.93
N ALA A 274 -22.05 21.63 -4.78
CA ALA A 274 -21.56 22.44 -3.65
C ALA A 274 -22.13 23.88 -3.60
N ARG A 275 -23.17 24.17 -4.40
CA ARG A 275 -23.89 25.45 -4.39
C ARG A 275 -24.94 25.58 -3.28
N GLY A 276 -25.08 24.62 -2.35
CA GLY A 276 -26.23 24.62 -1.42
C GLY A 276 -26.04 24.08 0.00
N TYR A 277 -24.86 23.64 0.43
CA TYR A 277 -24.68 23.19 1.83
C TYR A 277 -24.07 24.31 2.68
N GLY A 278 -24.85 24.79 3.67
CA GLY A 278 -24.44 25.78 4.65
C GLY A 278 -23.45 25.25 5.69
N LEU A 279 -23.46 25.82 6.90
CA LEU A 279 -22.49 25.57 7.97
C LEU A 279 -22.47 24.13 8.54
N SER A 280 -23.47 23.28 8.23
CA SER A 280 -23.59 21.90 8.77
C SER A 280 -24.30 20.95 7.78
N LEU A 281 -24.12 19.63 7.97
CA LEU A 281 -24.80 18.57 7.21
C LEU A 281 -26.11 18.16 7.92
N PRO A 282 -27.29 18.32 7.28
CA PRO A 282 -28.58 17.91 7.85
C PRO A 282 -28.60 16.43 8.25
N ALA A 283 -29.40 16.08 9.26
CA ALA A 283 -29.47 14.71 9.80
C ALA A 283 -29.97 13.72 8.74
N GLU A 284 -30.96 14.11 7.95
CA GLU A 284 -31.55 13.34 6.86
C GLU A 284 -30.53 13.11 5.74
N ALA A 285 -29.70 14.11 5.46
CA ALA A 285 -28.62 14.01 4.48
C ALA A 285 -27.52 13.05 4.95
N LEU A 286 -27.18 13.06 6.25
CA LEU A 286 -26.26 12.07 6.81
C LEU A 286 -26.88 10.67 6.77
N ALA A 287 -28.13 10.50 7.18
CA ALA A 287 -28.83 9.22 7.14
C ALA A 287 -28.86 8.61 5.73
N ARG A 288 -29.14 9.43 4.70
CA ARG A 288 -29.03 8.99 3.30
C ARG A 288 -27.62 8.52 2.95
N LEU A 289 -26.57 9.26 3.34
CA LEU A 289 -25.19 8.85 3.08
C LEU A 289 -24.82 7.55 3.80
N ARG A 290 -25.37 7.30 4.99
CA ARG A 290 -25.22 6.01 5.70
C ARG A 290 -25.84 4.88 4.90
N GLY A 291 -27.02 5.10 4.31
CA GLY A 291 -27.65 4.14 3.39
C GLY A 291 -26.79 3.85 2.15
N GLU A 292 -26.29 4.89 1.48
CA GLU A 292 -25.37 4.74 0.33
C GLU A 292 -24.09 3.96 0.73
N LEU A 293 -23.55 4.20 1.93
CA LEU A 293 -22.39 3.45 2.44
C LEU A 293 -22.74 1.98 2.72
N ALA A 294 -23.89 1.70 3.31
CA ALA A 294 -24.34 0.34 3.61
C ALA A 294 -24.52 -0.50 2.33
N GLU A 295 -25.07 0.09 1.27
CA GLU A 295 -25.15 -0.56 -0.04
C GLU A 295 -23.75 -0.82 -0.63
N TRP A 296 -22.86 0.17 -0.57
CA TRP A 296 -21.49 0.01 -1.04
C TRP A 296 -20.73 -1.09 -0.28
N LEU A 297 -20.90 -1.17 1.05
CA LEU A 297 -20.31 -2.21 1.89
C LEU A 297 -20.81 -3.60 1.53
N ARG A 298 -22.11 -3.74 1.23
CA ARG A 298 -22.68 -5.01 0.77
C ARG A 298 -22.00 -5.46 -0.53
N HIS A 299 -21.90 -4.56 -1.51
CA HIS A 299 -21.21 -4.85 -2.76
C HIS A 299 -19.74 -5.24 -2.52
N TYR A 300 -19.02 -4.48 -1.68
CA TYR A 300 -17.62 -4.79 -1.33
C TYR A 300 -17.47 -6.17 -0.69
N ASN A 301 -18.32 -6.50 0.30
CA ASN A 301 -18.20 -7.74 1.06
C ASN A 301 -18.72 -8.97 0.31
N GLU A 302 -19.80 -8.83 -0.46
CA GLU A 302 -20.57 -9.97 -1.00
C GLU A 302 -20.38 -10.18 -2.50
N GLU A 303 -20.05 -9.13 -3.25
CA GLU A 303 -20.04 -9.16 -4.71
C GLU A 303 -18.66 -8.90 -5.32
N MET A 304 -17.76 -8.18 -4.64
CA MET A 304 -16.44 -7.82 -5.15
C MET A 304 -15.38 -8.87 -4.81
N PRO A 305 -14.93 -9.70 -5.77
CA PRO A 305 -13.88 -10.68 -5.54
C PRO A 305 -12.57 -9.99 -5.18
N GLN A 306 -11.80 -10.58 -4.28
CA GLN A 306 -10.49 -10.07 -3.91
C GLN A 306 -9.43 -11.06 -4.39
N GLU A 307 -8.59 -10.63 -5.34
CA GLU A 307 -7.53 -11.42 -5.99
C GLU A 307 -6.26 -11.58 -5.13
N ASP A 308 -6.29 -11.10 -3.89
CA ASP A 308 -5.15 -11.11 -3.00
C ASP A 308 -4.88 -12.48 -2.39
N TYR A 309 -3.74 -12.56 -1.70
CA TYR A 309 -3.12 -13.79 -1.24
C TYR A 309 -4.05 -14.69 -0.42
N ARG A 310 -5.00 -14.10 0.31
CA ARG A 310 -5.86 -14.84 1.23
C ARG A 310 -7.19 -15.22 0.60
N ASN A 311 -7.84 -14.26 -0.04
CA ASN A 311 -9.17 -14.47 -0.60
C ASN A 311 -9.15 -15.25 -1.92
N ALA A 312 -8.05 -15.21 -2.70
CA ALA A 312 -7.84 -16.01 -3.90
C ALA A 312 -9.03 -16.00 -4.89
N GLY A 313 -9.56 -14.81 -5.18
CA GLY A 313 -10.70 -14.62 -6.08
C GLY A 313 -12.07 -14.85 -5.43
N LEU A 314 -12.13 -15.05 -4.12
CA LEU A 314 -13.38 -15.05 -3.36
C LEU A 314 -13.70 -13.64 -2.85
N THR A 315 -14.97 -13.38 -2.61
CA THR A 315 -15.39 -12.17 -1.89
C THR A 315 -15.03 -12.28 -0.41
N PRO A 316 -14.88 -11.16 0.32
CA PRO A 316 -14.64 -11.19 1.76
C PRO A 316 -15.64 -12.10 2.49
N ARG A 317 -16.93 -12.02 2.14
CA ARG A 317 -17.99 -12.83 2.74
C ARG A 317 -17.82 -14.31 2.44
N ALA A 318 -17.59 -14.66 1.18
CA ALA A 318 -17.46 -16.05 0.76
C ALA A 318 -16.25 -16.73 1.41
N PHE A 319 -15.11 -16.02 1.53
CA PHE A 319 -13.94 -16.53 2.23
C PHE A 319 -14.21 -16.68 3.73
N TRP A 320 -14.75 -15.64 4.37
CA TRP A 320 -14.98 -15.60 5.82
C TRP A 320 -15.97 -16.67 6.29
N GLN A 321 -17.01 -16.96 5.50
CA GLN A 321 -17.98 -18.03 5.80
C GLN A 321 -17.43 -19.45 5.62
N LYS A 322 -16.42 -19.66 4.76
CA LYS A 322 -15.81 -20.99 4.59
C LYS A 322 -15.15 -21.48 5.89
N ALA A 323 -14.60 -20.57 6.69
CA ALA A 323 -14.05 -20.89 8.01
C ALA A 323 -15.12 -21.32 9.02
N GLY A 324 -16.33 -20.78 8.94
CA GLY A 324 -17.46 -21.22 9.79
C GLY A 324 -17.91 -22.67 9.55
N LYS A 325 -17.46 -23.31 8.47
CA LYS A 325 -17.70 -24.73 8.17
C LYS A 325 -16.53 -25.64 8.59
N HIS A 326 -15.41 -25.07 9.02
CA HIS A 326 -14.28 -25.77 9.59
C HIS A 326 -13.99 -25.18 10.95
N SER A 327 -14.61 -25.76 11.98
CA SER A 327 -14.30 -25.44 13.37
C SER A 327 -12.78 -25.48 13.58
N PRO A 328 -12.17 -24.55 14.34
CA PRO A 328 -10.74 -24.57 14.66
C PRO A 328 -10.26 -25.86 15.34
N LEU A 329 -11.18 -26.75 15.73
CA LEU A 329 -10.89 -28.07 16.28
C LEU A 329 -10.66 -29.15 15.20
N ASP A 330 -11.06 -28.92 13.95
CA ASP A 330 -10.94 -29.91 12.86
C ASP A 330 -9.76 -29.64 11.91
N ALA A 331 -9.15 -28.46 11.97
CA ALA A 331 -7.97 -28.13 11.21
C ALA A 331 -6.70 -28.45 12.02
N GLY A 332 -6.48 -29.75 12.28
CA GLY A 332 -5.16 -30.28 12.56
C GLY A 332 -4.26 -30.10 11.32
N ILE A 333 -3.83 -28.87 11.04
CA ILE A 333 -2.83 -28.56 10.01
C ILE A 333 -1.81 -27.58 10.60
N LEU A 334 -0.79 -28.21 11.16
CA LEU A 334 0.64 -27.87 11.12
C LEU A 334 1.17 -26.66 11.92
N ARG A 335 1.90 -27.06 12.97
CA ARG A 335 3.17 -26.55 13.52
C ARG A 335 3.87 -25.41 12.80
#